data_AF-A0A3R1AZT5-F1
#
_entry.id   AF-A0A3R1AZT5-F1
#
_cell.length_a   1.000
_cell.length_b   1.000
_cell.length_c   1.000
_cell.angle_alpha   90.00
_cell.angle_beta   90.00
_cell.angle_gamma   90.00
#
_symmetry.space_group_name_H-M   'P 1'
#
loop_
_entity.id
_entity.type
_entity.pdbx_description
1 polymer ?
#
loop_
_entity_poly.entity_id
_entity_poly.type
_entity_poly.pdbx_seq_one_letter_code
_entity_poly.pdbx_strand_id
1 'polypeptide(L)'
;MTRLTEIYNRLDVIDDLIELQKPNYYRRQVISDQVTELIGYVEHVTAVIWERQRRHRLTDFEVRYILPALDEISILMGEKMSKGEKPGDRLSDDVMDLIVLVGWWLLHIENHNTGKASH
;
A
#
# COMPACT_ATOMS: atom_id res chain seq x y z
N MET A 1 7.06 3.77 9.51
CA MET A 1 5.76 3.39 10.11
C MET A 1 4.63 4.24 9.54
N THR A 2 4.59 5.55 9.79
CA THR A 2 3.49 6.44 9.33
C THR A 2 3.13 6.30 7.84
N ARG A 3 4.12 6.14 6.95
CA ARG A 3 3.87 5.96 5.50
C ARG A 3 3.16 4.64 5.17
N LEU A 4 3.55 3.53 5.80
CA LEU A 4 2.92 2.22 5.58
C LEU A 4 1.51 2.18 6.18
N THR A 5 1.33 2.80 7.36
CA THR A 5 0.00 2.96 7.97
C THR A 5 -0.93 3.78 7.07
N GLU A 6 -0.44 4.86 6.46
CA GLU A 6 -1.24 5.65 5.52
C GLU A 6 -1.61 4.88 4.25
N ILE A 7 -0.69 4.06 3.70
CA ILE A 7 -1.00 3.15 2.58
C ILE A 7 -2.10 2.17 2.99
N TYR A 8 -1.98 1.54 4.16
CA TYR A 8 -2.97 0.62 4.68
C TYR A 8 -4.35 1.28 4.84
N ASN A 9 -4.40 2.45 5.47
CA ASN A 9 -5.66 3.18 5.67
C ASN A 9 -6.35 3.54 4.35
N ARG A 10 -5.59 3.89 3.31
CA ARG A 10 -6.14 4.17 1.98
C ARG A 10 -6.67 2.92 1.30
N LEU A 11 -5.98 1.79 1.45
CA LEU A 11 -6.44 0.50 0.95
C LEU A 11 -7.74 0.07 1.64
N ASP A 12 -7.82 0.22 2.97
CA ASP A 12 -9.00 -0.07 3.78
C ASP A 12 -10.22 0.75 3.32
N VAL A 13 -10.04 2.04 3.08
CA VAL A 13 -11.09 2.92 2.52
C VAL A 13 -11.54 2.47 1.12
N ILE A 14 -10.62 2.01 0.27
CA ILE A 14 -10.97 1.51 -1.06
C ILE A 14 -11.76 0.20 -0.96
N ASP A 15 -11.34 -0.71 -0.08
CA ASP A 15 -12.01 -1.98 0.15
C ASP A 15 -13.45 -1.78 0.65
N ASP A 16 -13.63 -0.94 1.68
CA ASP A 16 -14.94 -0.53 2.19
C ASP A 16 -15.84 0.04 1.07
N LEU A 17 -15.28 0.88 0.19
CA LEU A 17 -16.01 1.48 -0.92
C LEU A 17 -16.39 0.44 -1.98
N ILE A 18 -15.55 -0.56 -2.22
CA ILE A 18 -15.80 -1.68 -3.13
C ILE A 18 -16.91 -2.56 -2.55
N GLU A 19 -16.78 -2.99 -1.30
CA GLU A 19 -17.75 -3.85 -0.61
C GLU A 19 -19.14 -3.21 -0.55
N LEU A 20 -19.22 -1.93 -0.19
CA LEU A 20 -20.48 -1.18 -0.11
C LEU A 20 -21.22 -1.10 -1.46
N GLN A 21 -20.49 -1.19 -2.56
CA GLN A 21 -21.04 -1.00 -3.90
C GLN A 21 -21.20 -2.29 -4.70
N LYS A 22 -20.69 -3.42 -4.20
CA LYS A 22 -20.89 -4.72 -4.85
C LYS A 22 -22.39 -5.07 -4.93
N PRO A 23 -22.84 -5.72 -6.02
CA PRO A 23 -22.09 -6.05 -7.24
C PRO A 23 -22.17 -4.96 -8.33
N ASN A 24 -22.88 -3.85 -8.08
CA ASN A 24 -23.33 -2.94 -9.13
C ASN A 24 -22.34 -1.78 -9.40
N TYR A 25 -21.49 -1.45 -8.43
CA TYR A 25 -20.47 -0.42 -8.52
C TYR A 25 -21.05 0.94 -8.97
N TYR A 26 -22.04 1.48 -8.27
CA TYR A 26 -22.76 2.69 -8.70
C TYR A 26 -21.91 3.97 -8.71
N ARG A 27 -20.85 4.05 -7.90
CA ARG A 27 -19.92 5.20 -7.80
C ARG A 27 -18.54 4.83 -8.34
N ARG A 28 -18.49 4.32 -9.58
CA ARG A 28 -17.24 3.86 -10.21
C ARG A 28 -16.13 4.90 -10.20
N GLN A 29 -16.49 6.15 -10.47
CA GLN A 29 -15.53 7.25 -10.51
C GLN A 29 -14.87 7.46 -9.15
N VAL A 30 -15.64 7.38 -8.05
CA VAL A 30 -15.10 7.55 -6.70
C VAL A 30 -14.07 6.47 -6.38
N ILE A 31 -14.35 5.20 -6.69
CA ILE A 31 -13.38 4.12 -6.47
C ILE A 31 -12.12 4.33 -7.34
N SER A 32 -12.31 4.64 -8.63
CA SER A 32 -11.22 4.91 -9.56
C SER A 32 -10.33 6.08 -9.12
N ASP A 33 -10.93 7.15 -8.58
CA ASP A 33 -10.21 8.31 -8.07
C ASP A 33 -9.41 7.93 -6.83
N GLN A 34 -9.99 7.18 -5.89
CA GLN A 34 -9.29 6.69 -4.70
C GLN A 34 -8.10 5.78 -5.05
N VAL A 35 -8.26 4.86 -6.02
CA VAL A 35 -7.15 4.03 -6.53
C VAL A 35 -6.05 4.91 -7.15
N THR A 36 -6.44 5.92 -7.94
CA THR A 36 -5.48 6.85 -8.57
C THR A 36 -4.71 7.66 -7.51
N GLU A 37 -5.40 8.13 -6.47
CA GLU A 37 -4.79 8.82 -5.33
C GLU A 37 -3.85 7.92 -4.53
N LEU A 38 -4.21 6.66 -4.31
CA LEU A 38 -3.35 5.67 -3.65
C LEU A 38 -2.06 5.43 -4.47
N ILE A 39 -2.19 5.19 -5.78
CA ILE A 39 -1.02 5.00 -6.66
C ILE A 39 -0.12 6.23 -6.60
N GLY A 40 -0.68 7.44 -6.72
CA GLY A 40 0.09 8.68 -6.64
C GLY A 40 0.79 8.86 -5.29
N TYR A 41 0.14 8.45 -4.20
CA TYR A 41 0.75 8.47 -2.86
C TYR A 41 1.94 7.51 -2.76
N VAL A 42 1.78 6.26 -3.22
CA VAL A 42 2.83 5.24 -3.23
C VAL A 42 4.03 5.69 -4.07
N GLU A 43 3.77 6.14 -5.31
CA GLU A 43 4.81 6.72 -6.18
C GLU A 43 5.59 7.83 -5.48
N HIS A 44 4.88 8.74 -4.80
CA HIS A 44 5.50 9.85 -4.08
C HIS A 44 6.38 9.38 -2.92
N VAL A 45 5.87 8.52 -2.04
CA VAL A 45 6.63 8.07 -0.86
C VAL A 45 7.83 7.22 -1.25
N THR A 46 7.70 6.40 -2.30
CA THR A 46 8.78 5.60 -2.87
C THR A 46 9.87 6.52 -3.44
N ALA A 47 9.50 7.54 -4.22
CA ALA A 47 10.46 8.52 -4.73
C ALA A 47 11.20 9.28 -3.61
N VAL A 48 10.49 9.66 -2.54
CA VAL A 48 11.10 10.31 -1.36
C VAL A 48 12.12 9.40 -0.68
N ILE A 49 11.80 8.12 -0.49
CA ILE A 49 12.70 7.15 0.13
C ILE A 49 13.92 6.87 -0.74
N TRP A 50 13.75 6.73 -2.05
CA TRP A 50 14.86 6.56 -2.98
C TRP A 50 15.79 7.77 -3.02
N GLU A 51 15.27 8.99 -3.02
CA GLU A 51 16.11 10.19 -2.99
C GLU A 51 16.89 10.30 -1.67
N ARG A 52 16.28 9.91 -0.55
CA ARG A 52 16.99 9.82 0.74
C ARG A 52 18.06 8.73 0.72
N GLN A 53 17.79 7.59 0.11
CA GLN A 53 18.76 6.51 -0.04
C GLN A 53 19.96 6.94 -0.89
N ARG A 54 19.71 7.61 -2.03
CA ARG A 54 20.75 8.15 -2.92
C ARG A 54 21.68 9.14 -2.21
N ARG A 55 21.16 9.86 -1.21
CA ARG A 55 21.92 10.80 -0.37
C ARG A 55 22.53 10.14 0.87
N HIS A 56 22.42 8.82 1.04
CA HIS A 56 22.82 8.09 2.25
C HIS A 56 22.18 8.65 3.54
N ARG A 57 20.90 9.03 3.46
CA ARG A 57 20.11 9.62 4.56
C ARG A 57 19.00 8.71 5.07
N LEU A 58 19.08 7.42 4.78
CA LEU A 58 18.22 6.42 5.42
C LEU A 58 18.86 5.96 6.72
N THR A 59 18.03 5.75 7.72
CA THR A 59 18.42 5.06 8.95
C THR A 59 18.55 3.55 8.69
N ASP A 60 19.29 2.82 9.53
CA ASP A 60 19.40 1.36 9.43
C ASP A 60 18.02 0.67 9.47
N PHE A 61 17.11 1.22 10.27
CA PHE A 61 15.73 0.77 10.33
C PHE A 61 14.99 0.98 9.00
N GLU A 62 15.15 2.15 8.37
CA GLU A 62 14.52 2.42 7.07
C GLU A 62 15.10 1.53 5.97
N VAL A 63 16.41 1.30 5.96
CA VAL A 63 17.06 0.40 5.00
C VAL A 63 16.57 -1.05 5.18
N ARG A 64 16.40 -1.49 6.43
CA ARG A 64 15.98 -2.87 6.72
C ARG A 64 14.50 -3.13 6.48
N TYR A 65 13.63 -2.15 6.75
CA TYR A 65 12.19 -2.38 6.78
C TYR A 65 11.38 -1.51 5.83
N ILE A 66 11.66 -0.21 5.77
CA ILE A 66 10.81 0.73 5.02
C ILE A 66 11.12 0.65 3.52
N LEU A 67 12.39 0.59 3.14
CA LEU A 67 12.80 0.49 1.75
C LEU A 67 12.31 -0.82 1.11
N PRO A 68 12.51 -2.01 1.69
CA PRO A 68 11.99 -3.26 1.12
C PRO A 68 10.46 -3.29 1.04
N ALA A 69 9.77 -2.83 2.08
CA ALA A 69 8.31 -2.78 2.07
C ALA A 69 7.76 -1.92 0.93
N LEU A 70 8.31 -0.71 0.74
CA LEU A 70 7.87 0.17 -0.33
C LEU A 70 8.22 -0.37 -1.72
N ASP A 71 9.34 -1.08 -1.86
CA ASP A 71 9.74 -1.71 -3.12
C ASP A 71 8.74 -2.82 -3.51
N GLU A 72 8.44 -3.75 -2.59
CA GLU A 72 7.45 -4.82 -2.81
C GLU A 72 6.05 -4.25 -3.09
N ILE A 73 5.60 -3.24 -2.33
CA ILE A 73 4.32 -2.58 -2.56
C ILE A 73 4.29 -1.93 -3.94
N SER A 74 5.37 -1.24 -4.35
CA SER A 74 5.43 -0.56 -5.65
C SER A 74 5.43 -1.55 -6.80
N ILE A 75 6.13 -2.68 -6.66
CA ILE A 75 6.14 -3.78 -7.65
C ILE A 75 4.74 -4.37 -7.80
N LEU A 76 4.13 -4.81 -6.68
CA LEU A 76 2.81 -5.43 -6.71
C LEU A 76 1.74 -4.48 -7.26
N MET A 77 1.78 -3.22 -6.84
CA MET A 77 0.87 -2.18 -7.33
C MET A 77 1.05 -1.91 -8.83
N GLY A 78 2.29 -1.90 -9.33
CA GLY A 78 2.57 -1.72 -10.76
C GLY A 78 2.12 -2.91 -11.64
N GLU A 79 2.07 -4.11 -11.07
CA GLU A 79 1.58 -5.32 -11.76
C GLU A 79 0.06 -5.42 -11.79
N LYS A 80 -0.59 -5.01 -10.69
CA LYS A 80 -2.01 -5.27 -10.46
C LYS A 80 -2.92 -4.09 -10.73
N MET A 81 -2.46 -2.87 -10.46
CA MET A 81 -3.32 -1.68 -10.48
C MET A 81 -2.96 -0.72 -11.60
N SER A 82 -3.95 0.06 -12.04
CA SER A 82 -3.74 1.15 -13.00
C SER A 82 -4.49 2.41 -12.62
N LYS A 83 -3.91 3.58 -12.94
CA LYS A 83 -4.61 4.86 -12.78
C LYS A 83 -5.86 4.86 -13.67
N GLY A 84 -7.00 5.25 -13.12
CA GLY A 84 -8.27 5.21 -13.83
C GLY A 84 -8.90 3.81 -13.96
N GLU A 85 -8.39 2.82 -13.24
CA GLU A 85 -8.93 1.46 -13.26
C GLU A 85 -10.40 1.44 -12.83
N LYS A 86 -11.22 0.70 -13.60
CA LYS A 86 -12.64 0.58 -13.32
C LYS A 86 -12.85 -0.49 -12.24
N PRO A 87 -13.74 -0.23 -11.26
CA PRO A 87 -14.04 -1.23 -10.25
C PRO A 87 -14.73 -2.46 -10.84
N GLY A 88 -14.36 -3.60 -10.27
CA GLY A 88 -14.82 -4.95 -10.59
C GLY A 88 -14.14 -5.95 -9.65
N ASP A 89 -14.49 -7.23 -9.80
CA ASP A 89 -14.04 -8.27 -8.85
C ASP A 89 -12.52 -8.40 -8.82
N ARG A 90 -11.86 -8.27 -9.98
CA ARG A 90 -10.40 -8.25 -10.08
C ARG A 90 -9.77 -7.13 -9.23
N LEU A 91 -10.30 -5.91 -9.30
CA LEU A 91 -9.79 -4.80 -8.49
C LEU A 91 -9.97 -5.10 -6.99
N SER A 92 -11.07 -5.74 -6.61
CA SER A 92 -11.29 -6.16 -5.22
C SER A 92 -10.22 -7.15 -4.76
N ASP A 93 -9.91 -8.16 -5.57
CA ASP A 93 -8.88 -9.14 -5.26
C ASP A 93 -7.49 -8.49 -5.19
N ASP A 94 -7.20 -7.57 -6.12
CA ASP A 94 -5.95 -6.83 -6.18
C ASP A 94 -5.76 -5.88 -4.97
N VAL A 95 -6.84 -5.25 -4.49
CA VAL A 95 -6.84 -4.46 -3.24
C VAL A 95 -6.59 -5.35 -2.03
N MET A 96 -7.26 -6.51 -1.95
CA MET A 96 -7.09 -7.46 -0.85
C MET A 96 -5.65 -7.98 -0.76
N ASP A 97 -5.03 -8.32 -1.90
CA ASP A 97 -3.63 -8.75 -1.95
C ASP A 97 -2.68 -7.67 -1.40
N LEU A 98 -2.92 -6.41 -1.73
CA LEU A 98 -2.16 -5.29 -1.19
C LEU A 98 -2.41 -5.06 0.30
N ILE A 99 -3.65 -5.20 0.79
CA ILE A 99 -3.97 -5.13 2.23
C ILE A 99 -3.17 -6.18 3.00
N VAL A 100 -3.16 -7.42 2.51
CA VAL A 100 -2.42 -8.52 3.13
C VAL A 100 -0.91 -8.22 3.16
N LEU A 101 -0.33 -7.76 2.05
CA LEU A 101 1.08 -7.41 1.97
C LEU A 101 1.46 -6.28 2.95
N VAL A 102 0.71 -5.18 2.94
CA VAL A 102 1.00 -4.02 3.79
C VAL A 102 0.78 -4.37 5.26
N GLY A 103 -0.29 -5.11 5.56
CA GLY A 103 -0.58 -5.61 6.91
C GLY A 103 0.51 -6.53 7.44
N TRP A 104 1.05 -7.41 6.60
CA TRP A 104 2.20 -8.26 6.97
C TRP A 104 3.42 -7.43 7.33
N TRP A 105 3.77 -6.41 6.52
CA TRP A 105 4.90 -5.53 6.81
C TRP A 105 4.70 -4.74 8.12
N LEU A 106 3.50 -4.21 8.35
CA LEU A 106 3.19 -3.50 9.60
C LEU A 106 3.38 -4.43 10.81
N LEU A 107 2.79 -5.63 10.77
CA LEU A 107 2.93 -6.62 11.84
C LEU A 107 4.37 -7.07 12.04
N HIS A 108 5.11 -7.30 10.95
CA HIS A 108 6.51 -7.72 11.00
C HIS A 108 7.39 -6.66 11.69
N ILE A 109 7.18 -5.39 11.36
CA ILE A 109 7.89 -4.27 11.98
C ILE A 109 7.49 -4.10 13.45
N GLU A 110 6.21 -4.24 13.80
CA GLU A 110 5.75 -4.18 15.19
C GLU A 110 6.33 -5.30 16.05
N ASN A 111 6.37 -6.54 15.54
CA ASN A 111 6.96 -7.68 16.24
C ASN A 111 8.46 -7.46 16.51
N HIS A 112 9.18 -6.89 15.55
CA HIS A 112 10.58 -6.49 15.76
C HIS A 112 10.70 -5.41 16.85
N ASN A 113 9.87 -4.37 16.81
CA ASN A 113 9.93 -3.25 17.76
C ASN A 113 9.53 -3.65 19.19
N THR A 114 8.66 -4.65 19.35
CA THR A 114 8.20 -5.15 20.65
C THR A 114 9.07 -6.26 21.24
N GLY A 115 10.14 -6.68 20.54
CA GLY A 115 11.02 -7.77 20.97
C GLY A 115 10.32 -9.13 21.01
N LYS A 116 9.11 -9.24 20.46
CA LYS A 116 8.43 -10.51 20.24
C LYS A 116 9.04 -11.17 19.02
N ALA A 117 10.26 -11.70 19.20
CA ALA A 117 10.77 -12.72 18.32
C ALA A 117 9.79 -13.90 18.40
N SER A 118 9.06 -14.12 17.30
CA SER A 118 8.26 -15.31 17.08
C SER A 118 9.13 -16.54 17.32
N HIS A 119 8.85 -17.23 18.43
CA HIS A 119 9.35 -18.57 18.75
C HIS A 119 8.74 -19.61 17.80
#